data_AF-W5T2B0-F1
#
_entry.id   AF-W5T2B0-F1
#
_cell.length_a   1.000
_cell.length_b   1.000
_cell.length_c   1.000
_cell.angle_alpha   90.00
_cell.angle_beta   90.00
_cell.angle_gamma   90.00
#
_symmetry.space_group_name_H-M   'P 1'
#
loop_
_entity.id
_entity.type
_entity.pdbx_description
1 polymer ?
#
loop_
_entity_poly.entity_id
_entity_poly.type
_entity_poly.pdbx_seq_one_letter_code
_entity_poly.pdbx_strand_id
1 'polypeptide(L)'
;MKKSILAICMLTLMCLFSCDINFLDELLDKAREKSLEEKNGVEDLSCIKGNQEVREEKIGIVKAGEDVELSQTNILTKDQEFDLTSRDAEANSIKSKLNAKLLVMDNIHDELNRLLLELKDMETVIMKAELDLNKARGSSSVNGDVKQKTLPLLHKVIDNVKDSESVAMSLCSDSVNGLEHAIGSAKHAKNLVESSLFESAQARLSGYYYVYRMVDNILKAKISLRDAENMFNEVKSKMGDLGNEMERVKRDFAALKSVHQVVQQVLVVNKR
;
A
#
# COMPACT_ATOMS: atom_id res chain seq x y z
N MET A 1 -37.03 -15.04 -5.67
CA MET A 1 -36.11 -14.00 -5.16
C MET A 1 -36.89 -12.74 -4.85
N LYS A 2 -36.69 -12.12 -3.68
CA LYS A 2 -37.26 -10.80 -3.40
C LYS A 2 -36.70 -9.80 -4.44
N LYS A 3 -37.55 -8.93 -5.00
CA LYS A 3 -37.18 -7.96 -6.04
C LYS A 3 -36.00 -7.06 -5.61
N SER A 4 -35.81 -6.83 -4.31
CA SER A 4 -34.68 -6.04 -3.79
C SER A 4 -33.33 -6.73 -3.93
N ILE A 5 -33.26 -8.06 -3.80
CA ILE A 5 -32.00 -8.81 -3.90
C ILE A 5 -31.50 -8.81 -5.34
N LEU A 6 -32.42 -8.93 -6.31
CA LEU A 6 -32.08 -8.87 -7.73
C LEU A 6 -31.54 -7.48 -8.12
N ALA A 7 -32.14 -6.40 -7.59
CA ALA A 7 -31.69 -5.04 -7.85
C ALA A 7 -30.28 -4.78 -7.30
N ILE A 8 -29.97 -5.28 -6.10
CA ILE A 8 -28.64 -5.14 -5.49
C ILE A 8 -27.61 -5.92 -6.30
N CYS A 9 -27.89 -7.17 -6.69
CA CYS A 9 -26.97 -7.96 -7.51
C CYS A 9 -26.70 -7.31 -8.88
N MET A 10 -27.73 -6.75 -9.52
CA MET A 10 -27.56 -6.04 -10.80
C MET A 10 -26.74 -4.74 -10.64
N LEU A 11 -26.93 -4.00 -9.54
CA LEU A 11 -26.16 -2.79 -9.24
C LEU A 11 -24.68 -3.11 -9.00
N THR A 12 -24.39 -4.17 -8.22
CA THR A 12 -23.01 -4.63 -7.97
C THR A 12 -22.33 -5.10 -9.26
N LEU A 13 -23.05 -5.84 -10.12
CA LEU A 13 -22.52 -6.26 -11.42
C LEU A 13 -22.22 -5.05 -12.32
N MET A 14 -23.10 -4.04 -12.37
CA MET A 14 -22.84 -2.83 -13.16
C MET A 14 -21.63 -2.03 -12.67
N CYS A 15 -21.39 -1.95 -11.35
CA CYS A 15 -20.21 -1.28 -10.79
C CYS A 15 -18.91 -2.03 -11.14
N LEU A 16 -18.95 -3.37 -11.18
CA LEU A 16 -17.80 -4.20 -11.58
C LEU A 16 -17.52 -4.11 -13.09
N PHE A 17 -18.56 -3.90 -13.92
CA PHE A 17 -18.39 -3.70 -15.37
C PHE A 17 -17.96 -2.29 -15.76
N SER A 18 -18.20 -1.27 -14.93
CA SER A 18 -17.79 0.12 -15.20
C SER A 18 -16.38 0.48 -14.70
N CYS A 19 -15.64 -0.46 -14.11
CA CYS A 19 -14.31 -0.24 -13.49
C CYS A 19 -14.27 0.88 -12.43
N ASP A 20 -15.41 1.26 -11.87
CA ASP A 20 -15.50 2.30 -10.84
C ASP A 20 -15.48 1.65 -9.45
N ILE A 21 -14.30 1.13 -9.09
CA ILE A 21 -14.06 0.44 -7.82
C ILE A 21 -14.25 1.40 -6.62
N ASN A 22 -13.97 2.70 -6.83
CA ASN A 22 -14.13 3.72 -5.80
C ASN A 22 -15.60 3.90 -5.41
N PHE A 23 -16.53 3.86 -6.39
CA PHE A 23 -17.96 3.91 -6.10
C PHE A 23 -18.46 2.66 -5.36
N LEU A 24 -17.88 1.48 -5.66
CA LEU A 24 -18.22 0.24 -4.96
C LEU A 24 -17.77 0.26 -3.49
N ASP A 25 -16.56 0.74 -3.23
CA ASP A 25 -16.03 0.89 -1.87
C ASP A 25 -16.86 1.89 -1.05
N GLU A 26 -17.25 3.04 -1.63
CA GLU A 26 -18.10 4.02 -0.95
C GLU A 26 -19.50 3.46 -0.62
N LEU A 27 -20.07 2.63 -1.50
CA LEU A 27 -21.35 1.95 -1.27
C LEU A 27 -21.27 0.90 -0.16
N LEU A 28 -20.16 0.15 -0.10
CA LEU A 28 -19.92 -0.86 0.91
C LEU A 28 -19.68 -0.22 2.29
N ASP A 29 -18.95 0.88 2.34
CA ASP A 29 -18.72 1.63 3.58
C ASP A 29 -20.03 2.23 4.12
N LYS A 30 -20.85 2.84 3.26
CA LYS A 30 -22.20 3.31 3.64
C LYS A 30 -23.12 2.19 4.12
N ALA A 31 -23.06 1.00 3.51
CA ALA A 31 -23.85 -0.14 3.96
C ALA A 31 -23.37 -0.68 5.33
N ARG A 32 -22.06 -0.67 5.59
CA ARG A 32 -21.47 -1.06 6.87
C ARG A 32 -21.85 -0.08 7.98
N GLU A 33 -21.75 1.22 7.72
CA GLU A 33 -22.10 2.30 8.64
C GLU A 33 -23.59 2.22 9.03
N LYS A 34 -24.49 2.02 8.05
CA LYS A 34 -25.93 1.85 8.31
C LYS A 34 -26.26 0.59 9.13
N SER A 35 -25.52 -0.50 8.95
CA SER A 35 -25.70 -1.72 9.77
C SER A 35 -25.21 -1.56 11.22
N LEU A 36 -24.23 -0.68 11.43
CA LEU A 36 -23.71 -0.32 12.74
C LEU A 36 -24.67 0.63 13.46
N GLU A 37 -25.28 1.58 12.75
CA GLU A 37 -26.34 2.43 13.29
C GLU A 37 -27.60 1.64 13.65
N GLU A 38 -28.04 0.66 12.82
CA GLU A 38 -29.17 -0.22 13.15
C GLU A 38 -28.90 -1.13 14.36
N LYS A 39 -27.65 -1.53 14.62
CA LYS A 39 -27.28 -2.32 15.80
C LYS A 39 -27.20 -1.51 17.09
N ASN A 40 -26.95 -0.20 16.99
CA ASN A 40 -26.88 0.68 18.15
C ASN A 40 -28.26 1.26 18.55
N GLY A 41 -29.31 1.02 17.74
CA GLY A 41 -30.66 1.52 17.96
C GLY A 41 -31.70 0.52 18.46
N VAL A 42 -31.33 -0.74 18.73
CA VAL A 42 -32.28 -1.78 19.18
C VAL A 42 -31.81 -2.40 20.49
N GLU A 43 -31.95 -1.63 21.57
CA GLU A 43 -32.34 -2.21 22.84
C GLU A 43 -33.80 -2.68 22.70
N ASP A 44 -34.01 -3.97 23.01
CA ASP A 44 -35.31 -4.59 23.29
C ASP A 44 -36.21 -4.94 22.09
N LEU A 45 -35.98 -6.12 21.47
CA LEU A 45 -37.06 -6.89 20.83
C LEU A 45 -36.88 -8.39 21.05
N SER A 46 -37.69 -8.90 21.98
CA SER A 46 -37.95 -10.29 22.28
C SER A 46 -38.10 -11.20 21.05
N CYS A 47 -37.50 -12.39 21.12
CA CYS A 47 -37.70 -13.52 20.21
C CYS A 47 -39.19 -13.77 19.89
N ILE A 48 -39.60 -13.54 18.65
CA ILE A 48 -40.82 -14.15 18.10
C ILE A 48 -40.39 -15.39 17.30
N LYS A 49 -40.49 -16.53 17.97
CA LYS A 49 -40.40 -17.88 17.41
C LYS A 49 -41.65 -18.12 16.56
N GLY A 50 -41.52 -17.98 15.24
CA GLY A 50 -42.56 -18.35 14.29
C GLY A 50 -42.45 -19.83 13.94
N ASN A 51 -43.33 -20.63 14.54
CA ASN A 51 -43.63 -22.00 14.11
C ASN A 51 -44.10 -22.01 12.64
N GLN A 52 -43.61 -22.95 11.85
CA GLN A 52 -44.37 -23.45 10.71
C GLN A 52 -44.38 -24.99 10.77
N GLU A 53 -45.60 -25.51 10.93
CA GLU A 53 -45.96 -26.90 11.16
C GLU A 53 -45.89 -27.76 9.88
N VAL A 54 -45.38 -28.98 10.08
CA VAL A 54 -45.98 -30.28 9.72
C VAL A 54 -46.12 -30.68 8.24
N ARG A 55 -45.37 -31.73 7.86
CA ARG A 55 -45.99 -33.02 7.55
C ARG A 55 -45.05 -34.20 7.85
N GLU A 56 -45.42 -34.94 8.90
CA GLU A 56 -44.92 -36.27 9.21
C GLU A 56 -45.45 -37.28 8.18
N GLU A 57 -44.60 -38.22 7.76
CA GLU A 57 -45.05 -39.58 7.47
C GLU A 57 -44.15 -40.54 8.26
N LYS A 58 -44.72 -41.08 9.34
CA LYS A 58 -44.13 -42.07 10.25
C LYS A 58 -44.26 -43.46 9.66
N ILE A 59 -43.21 -44.29 9.68
CA ILE A 59 -43.29 -45.73 10.01
C ILE A 59 -41.94 -46.20 10.61
N GLY A 60 -41.99 -46.86 11.77
CA GLY A 60 -40.98 -47.87 12.16
C GLY A 60 -40.38 -47.77 13.56
N ILE A 61 -41.08 -48.31 14.57
CA ILE A 61 -40.62 -48.50 15.96
C ILE A 61 -39.71 -49.74 16.05
N VAL A 62 -38.49 -49.64 16.61
CA VAL A 62 -37.88 -50.67 17.50
C VAL A 62 -36.95 -50.00 18.52
N LYS A 63 -36.99 -50.51 19.76
CA LYS A 63 -36.55 -49.98 21.06
C LYS A 63 -35.04 -50.04 21.38
N ALA A 64 -34.69 -49.18 22.34
CA ALA A 64 -33.83 -49.38 23.53
C ALA A 64 -32.35 -48.97 23.47
N GLY A 65 -32.03 -47.96 24.29
CA GLY A 65 -30.79 -47.90 25.09
C GLY A 65 -29.87 -46.73 24.77
N GLU A 66 -29.70 -45.85 25.76
CA GLU A 66 -28.76 -44.72 25.85
C GLU A 66 -29.19 -43.42 25.16
N ASP A 67 -29.79 -42.56 25.99
CA ASP A 67 -29.91 -41.13 25.80
C ASP A 67 -28.52 -40.50 25.61
N VAL A 68 -28.03 -40.51 24.38
CA VAL A 68 -27.12 -39.45 23.94
C VAL A 68 -28.01 -38.25 23.67
N GLU A 69 -28.19 -37.44 24.72
CA GLU A 69 -28.71 -36.10 24.64
C GLU A 69 -27.71 -35.26 23.81
N LEU A 70 -27.73 -35.44 22.48
CA LEU A 70 -27.12 -34.51 21.53
C LEU A 70 -28.00 -33.27 21.49
N SER A 71 -28.05 -32.54 22.61
CA SER A 71 -28.29 -31.12 22.55
C SER A 71 -27.16 -30.58 21.66
N GLN A 72 -27.50 -30.12 20.46
CA GLN A 72 -26.62 -29.30 19.63
C GLN A 72 -26.28 -28.04 20.43
N THR A 73 -25.29 -28.16 21.31
CA THR A 73 -24.65 -27.01 21.92
C THR A 73 -23.80 -26.38 20.84
N ASN A 74 -24.00 -25.09 20.56
CA ASN A 74 -23.10 -24.25 19.75
C ASN A 74 -21.75 -24.05 20.47
N ILE A 75 -21.17 -25.12 21.01
CA ILE A 75 -19.99 -25.11 21.86
C ILE A 75 -18.95 -25.99 21.16
N LEU A 76 -17.81 -25.38 20.83
CA LEU A 76 -16.67 -26.08 20.25
C LEU A 76 -16.14 -27.13 21.23
N THR A 77 -15.59 -28.22 20.70
CA THR A 77 -14.84 -29.17 21.52
C THR A 77 -13.53 -28.57 22.00
N LYS A 78 -12.93 -29.14 23.07
CA LYS A 78 -11.62 -28.69 23.57
C LYS A 78 -10.53 -28.76 22.49
N ASP A 79 -10.57 -29.78 21.65
CA ASP A 79 -9.59 -29.97 20.57
C ASP A 79 -9.77 -28.92 19.47
N GLN A 80 -11.01 -28.57 19.13
CA GLN A 80 -11.32 -27.50 18.17
C GLN A 80 -10.85 -26.14 18.69
N GLU A 81 -11.12 -25.83 19.96
CA GLU A 81 -10.67 -24.57 20.59
C GLU A 81 -9.13 -24.49 20.66
N PHE A 82 -8.48 -25.62 20.93
CA PHE A 82 -7.02 -25.70 20.91
C PHE A 82 -6.45 -25.42 19.51
N ASP A 83 -7.03 -26.01 18.45
CA ASP A 83 -6.58 -25.76 17.07
C ASP A 83 -6.81 -24.28 16.66
N LEU A 84 -7.97 -23.70 17.00
CA LEU A 84 -8.22 -22.27 16.75
C LEU A 84 -7.19 -21.38 17.47
N THR A 85 -6.92 -21.66 18.75
CA THR A 85 -5.95 -20.88 19.55
C THR A 85 -4.54 -20.97 18.98
N SER A 86 -4.12 -22.15 18.53
CA SER A 86 -2.82 -22.35 17.87
C SER A 86 -2.70 -21.51 16.59
N ARG A 87 -3.76 -21.50 15.78
CA ARG A 87 -3.79 -20.75 14.51
C ARG A 87 -3.90 -19.25 14.72
N ASP A 88 -4.61 -18.81 15.75
CA ASP A 88 -4.62 -17.40 16.17
C ASP A 88 -3.23 -16.93 16.57
N ALA A 89 -2.49 -17.76 17.32
CA ALA A 89 -1.11 -17.46 17.71
C ALA A 89 -0.20 -17.34 16.47
N GLU A 90 -0.37 -18.24 15.50
CA GLU A 90 0.35 -18.19 14.22
C GLU A 90 0.01 -16.91 13.43
N ALA A 91 -1.27 -16.61 13.25
CA ALA A 91 -1.77 -15.42 12.57
C ALA A 91 -1.25 -14.13 13.25
N ASN A 92 -1.30 -14.05 14.57
CA ASN A 92 -0.79 -12.90 15.34
C ASN A 92 0.74 -12.74 15.25
N SER A 93 1.49 -13.85 15.17
CA SER A 93 2.93 -13.82 14.90
C SER A 93 3.24 -13.21 13.54
N ILE A 94 2.50 -13.61 12.50
CA ILE A 94 2.61 -13.03 11.15
C ILE A 94 2.23 -11.54 11.18
N LYS A 95 1.11 -11.18 11.83
CA LYS A 95 0.66 -9.79 11.99
C LYS A 95 1.73 -8.90 12.59
N SER A 96 2.38 -9.37 13.66
CA SER A 96 3.42 -8.62 14.37
C SER A 96 4.64 -8.38 13.49
N LYS A 97 5.07 -9.40 12.72
CA LYS A 97 6.15 -9.26 11.74
C LYS A 97 5.78 -8.26 10.64
N LEU A 98 4.57 -8.34 10.10
CA LEU A 98 4.08 -7.43 9.07
C LEU A 98 4.06 -5.97 9.55
N ASN A 99 3.55 -5.71 10.76
CA ASN A 99 3.53 -4.36 11.32
C ASN A 99 4.94 -3.78 11.45
N ALA A 100 5.90 -4.57 11.94
CA ALA A 100 7.29 -4.14 12.05
C ALA A 100 7.93 -3.86 10.67
N LYS A 101 7.63 -4.70 9.66
CA LYS A 101 8.14 -4.52 8.29
C LYS A 101 7.53 -3.31 7.59
N LEU A 102 6.21 -3.15 7.68
CA LEU A 102 5.49 -2.01 7.10
C LEU A 102 6.04 -0.70 7.66
N LEU A 103 6.25 -0.59 8.98
CA LEU A 103 6.84 0.59 9.57
C LEU A 103 8.22 0.95 8.97
N VAL A 104 9.07 -0.05 8.74
CA VAL A 104 10.38 0.16 8.10
C VAL A 104 10.24 0.54 6.63
N MET A 105 9.31 -0.08 5.90
CA MET A 105 9.04 0.25 4.50
C MET A 105 8.50 1.67 4.34
N ASP A 106 7.55 2.08 5.19
CA ASP A 106 6.96 3.41 5.18
C ASP A 106 8.02 4.49 5.42
N ASN A 107 8.93 4.28 6.39
CA ASN A 107 10.03 5.21 6.65
C ASN A 107 10.96 5.40 5.43
N ILE A 108 11.29 4.30 4.74
CA ILE A 108 12.15 4.36 3.54
C ILE A 108 11.39 5.00 2.38
N HIS A 109 10.09 4.74 2.26
CA HIS A 109 9.24 5.33 1.24
C HIS A 109 9.17 6.86 1.39
N ASP A 110 9.03 7.36 2.62
CA ASP A 110 9.07 8.79 2.92
C ASP A 110 10.43 9.41 2.58
N GLU A 111 11.53 8.72 2.90
CA GLU A 111 12.88 9.16 2.55
C GLU A 111 13.08 9.24 1.03
N LEU A 112 12.68 8.22 0.29
CA LEU A 112 12.78 8.19 -1.17
C LEU A 112 11.93 9.30 -1.81
N ASN A 113 10.72 9.54 -1.32
CA ASN A 113 9.89 10.65 -1.82
C ASN A 113 10.51 12.02 -1.56
N ARG A 114 11.18 12.19 -0.42
CA ARG A 114 11.94 13.41 -0.14
C ARG A 114 13.10 13.60 -1.12
N LEU A 115 13.85 12.53 -1.41
CA LEU A 115 14.94 12.57 -2.40
C LEU A 115 14.41 12.89 -3.81
N LEU A 116 13.27 12.30 -4.19
CA LEU A 116 12.62 12.57 -5.46
C LEU A 116 12.21 14.04 -5.60
N LEU A 117 11.69 14.65 -4.52
CA LEU A 117 11.36 16.07 -4.50
C LEU A 117 12.62 16.95 -4.60
N GLU A 118 13.68 16.60 -3.88
CA GLU A 118 14.96 17.30 -3.95
C GLU A 118 15.53 17.30 -5.38
N LEU A 119 15.48 16.15 -6.07
CA LEU A 119 15.93 16.05 -7.46
C LEU A 119 15.09 16.92 -8.42
N LYS A 120 13.76 16.97 -8.26
CA LYS A 120 12.86 17.85 -9.03
C LYS A 120 13.16 19.34 -8.80
N ASP A 121 13.50 19.71 -7.57
CA ASP A 121 13.92 21.08 -7.26
C ASP A 121 15.26 21.41 -7.93
N MET A 122 16.20 20.45 -7.97
CA MET A 122 17.46 20.60 -8.69
C MET A 122 17.25 20.75 -10.21
N GLU A 123 16.37 19.94 -10.81
CA GLU A 123 15.99 20.03 -12.23
C GLU A 123 15.53 21.45 -12.59
N THR A 124 14.71 22.06 -11.72
CA THR A 124 14.23 23.44 -11.91
C THR A 124 15.39 24.46 -11.94
N VAL A 125 16.39 24.28 -11.07
CA VAL A 125 17.58 25.14 -11.03
C VAL A 125 18.45 24.93 -12.28
N ILE A 126 18.59 23.69 -12.74
CA ILE A 126 19.33 23.34 -13.96
C ILE A 126 18.68 24.01 -15.18
N MET A 127 17.37 23.91 -15.35
CA MET A 127 16.62 24.57 -16.43
C MET A 127 16.83 26.10 -16.41
N LYS A 128 16.85 26.71 -15.22
CA LYS A 128 17.14 28.14 -15.10
C LYS A 128 18.58 28.49 -15.50
N ALA A 129 19.56 27.66 -15.13
CA ALA A 129 20.95 27.86 -15.52
C ALA A 129 21.15 27.76 -17.03
N GLU A 130 20.46 26.84 -17.70
CA GLU A 130 20.43 26.72 -19.16
C GLU A 130 19.85 27.97 -19.83
N LEU A 131 18.73 28.47 -19.31
CA LEU A 131 18.11 29.70 -19.80
C LEU A 131 19.07 30.90 -19.68
N ASP A 132 19.70 31.06 -18.51
CA ASP A 132 20.66 32.13 -18.26
C ASP A 132 21.91 32.01 -19.15
N LEU A 133 22.41 30.79 -19.39
CA LEU A 133 23.51 30.51 -20.31
C LEU A 133 23.17 30.95 -21.74
N ASN A 134 21.99 30.56 -22.24
CA ASN A 134 21.54 30.92 -23.59
C ASN A 134 21.39 32.44 -23.75
N LYS A 135 20.85 33.10 -22.74
CA LYS A 135 20.75 34.56 -22.70
C LYS A 135 22.12 35.23 -22.70
N ALA A 136 23.07 34.73 -21.91
CA ALA A 136 24.42 35.30 -21.83
C ALA A 136 25.19 35.12 -23.16
N ARG A 137 25.00 34.00 -23.86
CA ARG A 137 25.60 33.76 -25.18
C ARG A 137 25.13 34.76 -26.24
N GLY A 138 23.82 35.07 -26.25
CA GLY A 138 23.23 36.03 -27.20
C GLY A 138 23.45 37.50 -26.85
N SER A 139 23.95 37.81 -25.65
CA SER A 139 24.09 39.20 -25.21
C SER A 139 25.39 39.84 -25.73
N SER A 140 25.27 41.03 -26.30
CA SER A 140 26.41 41.89 -26.66
C SER A 140 27.09 42.53 -25.44
N SER A 141 26.38 42.64 -24.31
CA SER A 141 26.91 43.29 -23.10
C SER A 141 27.81 42.41 -22.25
N VAL A 142 27.82 41.08 -22.48
CA VAL A 142 28.69 40.15 -21.75
C VAL A 142 30.12 40.28 -22.27
N ASN A 143 31.06 40.53 -21.35
CA ASN A 143 32.47 40.76 -21.68
C ASN A 143 33.17 39.53 -22.29
N GLY A 144 34.31 39.75 -22.94
CA GLY A 144 35.05 38.71 -23.66
C GLY A 144 35.56 37.56 -22.76
N ASP A 145 36.03 37.87 -21.56
CA ASP A 145 36.54 36.87 -20.61
C ASP A 145 35.45 35.91 -20.12
N VAL A 146 34.26 36.42 -19.79
CA VAL A 146 33.11 35.61 -19.40
C VAL A 146 32.69 34.72 -20.56
N LYS A 147 32.65 35.26 -21.79
CA LYS A 147 32.32 34.48 -23.00
C LYS A 147 33.31 33.34 -23.27
N GLN A 148 34.61 33.59 -23.10
CA GLN A 148 35.65 32.61 -23.45
C GLN A 148 35.91 31.57 -22.36
N LYS A 149 35.72 31.91 -21.08
CA LYS A 149 36.07 31.02 -19.95
C LYS A 149 34.86 30.54 -19.16
N THR A 150 33.95 31.45 -18.80
CA THR A 150 32.86 31.15 -17.86
C THR A 150 31.69 30.44 -18.54
N LEU A 151 31.27 30.88 -19.73
CA LEU A 151 30.14 30.24 -20.43
C LEU A 151 30.43 28.79 -20.88
N PRO A 152 31.62 28.45 -21.40
CA PRO A 152 31.98 27.06 -21.70
C PRO A 152 32.03 26.21 -20.43
N LEU A 153 32.55 26.74 -19.33
CA LEU A 153 32.55 26.06 -18.04
C LEU A 153 31.12 25.83 -17.53
N LEU A 154 30.24 26.83 -17.63
CA LEU A 154 28.83 26.73 -17.24
C LEU A 154 28.13 25.63 -18.03
N HIS A 155 28.35 25.58 -19.35
CA HIS A 155 27.79 24.53 -20.19
C HIS A 155 28.24 23.13 -19.74
N LYS A 156 29.55 22.95 -19.48
CA LYS A 156 30.08 21.67 -19.02
C LYS A 156 29.49 21.24 -17.68
N VAL A 157 29.37 22.15 -16.70
CA VAL A 157 28.81 21.79 -15.39
C VAL A 157 27.30 21.52 -15.46
N ILE A 158 26.57 22.18 -16.37
CA ILE A 158 25.17 21.86 -16.68
C ILE A 158 25.07 20.43 -17.21
N ASP A 159 25.87 20.07 -18.21
CA ASP A 159 25.82 18.73 -18.81
C ASP A 159 26.13 17.66 -17.76
N ASN A 160 27.19 17.87 -16.95
CA ASN A 160 27.56 16.95 -15.87
C ASN A 160 26.42 16.74 -14.86
N VAL A 161 25.80 17.83 -14.39
CA VAL A 161 24.76 17.70 -13.37
C VAL A 161 23.50 17.07 -13.94
N LYS A 162 23.13 17.35 -15.21
CA LYS A 162 22.01 16.68 -15.90
C LYS A 162 22.23 15.18 -16.00
N ASP A 163 23.43 14.76 -16.39
CA ASP A 163 23.77 13.34 -16.45
C ASP A 163 23.64 12.68 -15.07
N SER A 164 24.21 13.30 -14.03
CA SER A 164 24.13 12.74 -12.68
C SER A 164 22.69 12.71 -12.13
N GLU A 165 21.92 13.78 -12.36
CA GLU A 165 20.56 13.95 -11.86
C GLU A 165 19.61 12.95 -12.53
N SER A 166 19.72 12.77 -13.86
CA SER A 166 18.91 11.80 -14.59
C SER A 166 19.13 10.37 -14.10
N VAL A 167 20.39 9.99 -13.81
CA VAL A 167 20.71 8.67 -13.24
C VAL A 167 20.12 8.51 -11.84
N ALA A 168 20.29 9.50 -10.96
CA ALA A 168 19.74 9.47 -9.61
C ALA A 168 18.20 9.43 -9.61
N MET A 169 17.55 10.19 -10.50
CA MET A 169 16.10 10.23 -10.68
C MET A 169 15.56 8.85 -11.10
N SER A 170 16.24 8.19 -12.04
CA SER A 170 15.88 6.82 -12.47
C SER A 170 15.98 5.84 -11.31
N LEU A 171 17.12 5.82 -10.60
CA LEU A 171 17.34 4.91 -9.46
C LEU A 171 16.34 5.16 -8.32
N CYS A 172 16.05 6.43 -8.03
CA CYS A 172 15.09 6.80 -7.00
C CYS A 172 13.68 6.36 -7.38
N SER A 173 13.25 6.61 -8.62
CA SER A 173 11.93 6.21 -9.13
C SER A 173 11.75 4.70 -9.14
N ASP A 174 12.77 3.95 -9.60
CA ASP A 174 12.75 2.49 -9.58
C ASP A 174 12.66 1.93 -8.15
N SER A 175 13.35 2.58 -7.21
CA SER A 175 13.32 2.19 -5.79
C SER A 175 11.95 2.47 -5.16
N VAL A 176 11.32 3.61 -5.48
CA VAL A 176 9.96 3.93 -5.04
C VAL A 176 8.97 2.89 -5.56
N ASN A 177 8.95 2.64 -6.87
CA ASN A 177 8.04 1.68 -7.49
C ASN A 177 8.21 0.27 -6.89
N GLY A 178 9.44 -0.20 -6.71
CA GLY A 178 9.72 -1.49 -6.07
C GLY A 178 9.22 -1.56 -4.63
N LEU A 179 9.36 -0.45 -3.89
CA LEU A 179 8.90 -0.37 -2.51
C LEU A 179 7.38 -0.31 -2.38
N GLU A 180 6.70 0.39 -3.29
CA GLU A 180 5.23 0.40 -3.37
C GLU A 180 4.67 -1.01 -3.60
N HIS A 181 5.31 -1.80 -4.47
CA HIS A 181 4.94 -3.20 -4.67
C HIS A 181 5.17 -4.07 -3.42
N ALA A 182 6.29 -3.86 -2.71
CA ALA A 182 6.57 -4.55 -1.46
C ALA A 182 5.52 -4.21 -0.38
N ILE A 183 5.19 -2.92 -0.23
CA ILE A 183 4.16 -2.43 0.69
C ILE A 183 2.80 -3.01 0.33
N GLY A 184 2.43 -3.03 -0.96
CA GLY A 184 1.18 -3.63 -1.43
C GLY A 184 1.07 -5.10 -1.06
N SER A 185 2.14 -5.88 -1.27
CA SER A 185 2.20 -7.29 -0.89
C SER A 185 2.08 -7.50 0.64
N ALA A 186 2.73 -6.65 1.43
CA ALA A 186 2.63 -6.68 2.89
C ALA A 186 1.22 -6.30 3.40
N LYS A 187 0.58 -5.29 2.81
CA LYS A 187 -0.81 -4.92 3.11
C LYS A 187 -1.79 -6.04 2.75
N HIS A 188 -1.59 -6.71 1.61
CA HIS A 188 -2.38 -7.88 1.24
C HIS A 188 -2.23 -9.01 2.26
N ALA A 189 -1.00 -9.33 2.68
CA ALA A 189 -0.73 -10.30 3.74
C ALA A 189 -1.44 -9.95 5.06
N LYS A 190 -1.45 -8.67 5.43
CA LYS A 190 -2.13 -8.18 6.65
C LYS A 190 -3.64 -8.43 6.58
N ASN A 191 -4.27 -8.11 5.45
CA ASN A 191 -5.72 -8.31 5.26
C ASN A 191 -6.09 -9.80 5.32
N LEU A 192 -5.24 -10.69 4.80
CA LEU A 192 -5.42 -12.14 4.90
C LEU A 192 -5.35 -12.62 6.36
N VAL A 193 -4.38 -12.12 7.13
CA VAL A 193 -4.27 -12.42 8.57
C VAL A 193 -5.49 -11.94 9.34
N GLU A 194 -5.98 -10.74 9.06
CA GLU A 194 -7.18 -10.19 9.70
C GLU A 194 -8.43 -10.98 9.34
N SER A 195 -8.55 -11.42 8.08
CA SER A 195 -9.61 -12.33 7.65
C SER A 195 -9.53 -13.68 8.37
N SER A 196 -8.34 -14.23 8.56
CA SER A 196 -8.14 -15.48 9.31
C SER A 196 -8.60 -15.35 10.76
N LEU A 197 -8.18 -14.30 11.46
CA LEU A 197 -8.59 -14.04 12.84
C LEU A 197 -10.11 -13.81 12.96
N PHE A 198 -10.72 -13.18 11.96
CA PHE A 198 -12.18 -13.01 11.90
C PHE A 198 -12.90 -14.36 11.76
N GLU A 199 -12.46 -15.23 10.85
CA GLU A 199 -13.04 -16.58 10.68
C GLU A 199 -12.91 -17.40 11.98
N SER A 200 -11.77 -17.28 12.68
CA SER A 200 -11.55 -17.89 14.00
C SER A 200 -12.58 -17.42 15.04
N ALA A 201 -12.84 -16.11 15.11
CA ALA A 201 -13.84 -15.55 16.00
C ALA A 201 -15.26 -16.02 15.64
N GLN A 202 -15.58 -16.12 14.35
CA GLN A 202 -16.88 -16.63 13.89
C GLN A 202 -17.09 -18.11 14.21
N ALA A 203 -16.05 -18.93 14.10
CA ALA A 203 -16.12 -20.33 14.50
C ALA A 203 -16.47 -20.47 15.99
N ARG A 204 -15.88 -19.64 16.85
CA ARG A 204 -16.20 -19.59 18.30
C ARG A 204 -17.60 -19.10 18.59
N LEU A 205 -18.07 -18.07 17.86
CA LEU A 205 -19.41 -17.50 18.06
C LEU A 205 -20.53 -18.44 17.61
N SER A 206 -20.35 -19.11 16.47
CA SER A 206 -21.37 -19.98 15.88
C SER A 206 -21.33 -21.41 16.41
N GLY A 207 -20.21 -21.84 17.00
CA GLY A 207 -19.92 -23.25 17.26
C GLY A 207 -19.69 -24.07 15.99
N TYR A 208 -19.71 -23.45 14.80
CA TYR A 208 -19.51 -24.12 13.53
C TYR A 208 -18.02 -24.14 13.17
N TYR A 209 -17.40 -25.30 13.37
CA TYR A 209 -15.97 -25.50 13.13
C TYR A 209 -15.66 -25.71 11.65
N TYR A 210 -15.43 -24.60 10.93
CA TYR A 210 -14.97 -24.61 9.54
C TYR A 210 -13.70 -23.80 9.36
N VAL A 211 -12.55 -24.46 9.48
CA VAL A 211 -11.23 -23.80 9.51
C VAL A 211 -10.52 -23.71 8.17
N TYR A 212 -11.07 -24.30 7.10
CA TYR A 212 -10.40 -24.38 5.79
C TYR A 212 -9.96 -22.99 5.28
N ARG A 213 -10.86 -22.00 5.29
CA ARG A 213 -10.55 -20.62 4.88
C ARG A 213 -9.51 -19.97 5.78
N MET A 214 -9.56 -20.26 7.08
CA MET A 214 -8.61 -19.74 8.05
C MET A 214 -7.18 -20.22 7.75
N VAL A 215 -7.04 -21.52 7.46
CA VAL A 215 -5.76 -22.14 7.07
C VAL A 215 -5.24 -21.54 5.77
N ASP A 216 -6.11 -21.44 4.76
CA ASP A 216 -5.78 -20.91 3.44
C ASP A 216 -5.31 -19.44 3.52
N ASN A 217 -6.01 -18.62 4.31
CA ASN A 217 -5.63 -17.24 4.56
C ASN A 217 -4.25 -17.12 5.25
N ILE A 218 -3.96 -17.97 6.24
CA ILE A 218 -2.63 -17.99 6.90
C ILE A 218 -1.55 -18.38 5.90
N LEU A 219 -1.79 -19.40 5.07
CA LEU A 219 -0.84 -19.86 4.06
C LEU A 219 -0.54 -18.77 3.04
N LYS A 220 -1.59 -18.13 2.49
CA LYS A 220 -1.45 -17.03 1.54
C LYS A 220 -0.75 -15.83 2.19
N ALA A 221 -1.06 -15.50 3.44
CA ALA A 221 -0.38 -14.42 4.15
C ALA A 221 1.13 -14.66 4.29
N LYS A 222 1.55 -15.90 4.57
CA LYS A 222 2.99 -16.25 4.61
C LYS A 222 3.67 -16.07 3.25
N ILE A 223 2.99 -16.49 2.18
CA ILE A 223 3.51 -16.33 0.81
C ILE A 223 3.67 -14.84 0.50
N SER A 224 2.62 -14.05 0.70
CA SER A 224 2.65 -12.60 0.44
C SER A 224 3.65 -11.84 1.34
N LEU A 225 3.83 -12.26 2.60
CA LEU A 225 4.88 -11.70 3.46
C LEU A 225 6.27 -11.99 2.89
N ARG A 226 6.55 -13.22 2.45
CA ARG A 226 7.82 -13.58 1.83
C ARG A 226 8.06 -12.80 0.53
N ASP A 227 7.03 -12.65 -0.29
CA ASP A 227 7.13 -11.88 -1.54
C ASP A 227 7.43 -10.41 -1.25
N ALA A 228 6.75 -9.81 -0.26
CA ALA A 228 7.06 -8.46 0.22
C ALA A 228 8.51 -8.34 0.72
N GLU A 229 9.02 -9.32 1.48
CA GLU A 229 10.40 -9.34 1.96
C GLU A 229 11.41 -9.43 0.82
N ASN A 230 11.15 -10.26 -0.19
CA ASN A 230 12.01 -10.39 -1.35
C ASN A 230 12.09 -9.08 -2.14
N MET A 231 10.95 -8.49 -2.48
CA MET A 231 10.88 -7.19 -3.17
C MET A 231 11.58 -6.09 -2.38
N PHE A 232 11.38 -6.07 -1.06
CA PHE A 232 12.03 -5.08 -0.20
C PHE A 232 13.55 -5.26 -0.12
N ASN A 233 14.05 -6.50 -0.11
CA ASN A 233 15.48 -6.77 -0.14
C ASN A 233 16.11 -6.33 -1.48
N GLU A 234 15.40 -6.48 -2.60
CA GLU A 234 15.83 -5.95 -3.89
C GLU A 234 15.96 -4.42 -3.85
N VAL A 235 14.97 -3.71 -3.31
CA VAL A 235 15.04 -2.25 -3.10
C VAL A 235 16.25 -1.89 -2.26
N LYS A 236 16.46 -2.56 -1.12
CA LYS A 236 17.62 -2.31 -0.24
C LYS A 236 18.96 -2.49 -0.94
N SER A 237 19.07 -3.49 -1.82
CA SER A 237 20.31 -3.76 -2.55
C SER A 237 20.70 -2.59 -3.46
N LYS A 238 19.71 -1.89 -4.01
CA LYS A 238 19.88 -0.74 -4.90
C LYS A 238 20.09 0.59 -4.15
N MET A 239 19.75 0.66 -2.86
CA MET A 239 19.89 1.90 -2.09
C MET A 239 21.34 2.36 -1.94
N GLY A 240 22.31 1.44 -1.95
CA GLY A 240 23.73 1.79 -1.94
C GLY A 240 24.15 2.59 -3.17
N ASP A 241 23.69 2.14 -4.35
CA ASP A 241 23.96 2.81 -5.63
C ASP A 241 23.27 4.17 -5.69
N LEU A 242 22.01 4.25 -5.25
CA LEU A 242 21.28 5.51 -5.12
C LEU A 242 22.03 6.50 -4.21
N GLY A 243 22.54 6.03 -3.06
CA GLY A 243 23.32 6.88 -2.15
C GLY A 243 24.57 7.46 -2.81
N ASN A 244 25.32 6.64 -3.56
CA ASN A 244 26.51 7.08 -4.29
C ASN A 244 26.18 8.12 -5.37
N GLU A 245 25.10 7.89 -6.13
CA GLU A 245 24.66 8.82 -7.16
C GLU A 245 24.12 10.13 -6.57
N MET A 246 23.38 10.09 -5.44
CA MET A 246 22.95 11.31 -4.74
C MET A 246 24.15 12.15 -4.29
N GLU A 247 25.23 11.53 -3.80
CA GLU A 247 26.45 12.26 -3.44
C GLU A 247 27.17 12.85 -4.66
N ARG A 248 27.11 12.17 -5.81
CA ARG A 248 27.61 12.71 -7.08
C ARG A 248 26.79 13.92 -7.53
N VAL A 249 25.46 13.81 -7.55
CA VAL A 249 24.54 14.91 -7.90
C VAL A 249 24.81 16.13 -7.03
N LYS A 250 24.94 15.96 -5.70
CA LYS A 250 25.23 17.08 -4.80
C LYS A 250 26.53 17.81 -5.15
N ARG A 251 27.59 17.08 -5.52
CA ARG A 251 28.87 17.69 -5.95
C ARG A 251 28.73 18.44 -7.26
N ASP A 252 28.11 17.82 -8.27
CA ASP A 252 27.92 18.42 -9.58
C ASP A 252 26.99 19.65 -9.50
N PHE A 253 25.96 19.58 -8.66
CA PHE A 253 25.05 20.69 -8.38
C PHE A 253 25.71 21.86 -7.63
N ALA A 254 26.62 21.57 -6.69
CA ALA A 254 27.42 22.61 -6.04
C ALA A 254 28.33 23.34 -7.05
N ALA A 255 28.96 22.59 -7.97
CA ALA A 255 29.75 23.17 -9.06
C ALA A 255 28.88 24.04 -9.98
N LEU A 256 27.68 23.56 -10.36
CA LEU A 256 26.71 24.35 -11.13
C LEU A 256 26.40 25.67 -10.43
N LYS A 257 26.00 25.64 -9.15
CA LYS A 257 25.64 26.85 -8.39
C LYS A 257 26.77 27.88 -8.37
N SER A 258 28.01 27.42 -8.14
CA SER A 258 29.18 28.31 -8.10
C SER A 258 29.40 29.03 -9.43
N VAL A 259 29.29 28.33 -10.57
CA VAL A 259 29.53 28.92 -11.88
C VAL A 259 28.33 29.77 -12.33
N HIS A 260 27.11 29.30 -12.06
CA HIS A 260 25.87 30.00 -12.42
C HIS A 260 25.75 31.37 -11.74
N GLN A 261 26.15 31.46 -10.47
CA GLN A 261 26.14 32.73 -9.73
C GLN A 261 27.00 33.82 -10.40
N VAL A 262 28.16 33.46 -10.96
CA VAL A 262 29.03 34.40 -11.69
C VAL A 262 28.31 34.93 -12.93
N VAL A 263 27.65 34.07 -13.69
CA VAL A 263 26.89 34.48 -14.88
C VAL A 263 25.71 35.38 -14.52
N GLN A 264 25.00 35.08 -13.44
CA GLN A 264 23.89 35.92 -12.98
C GLN A 264 24.32 37.33 -12.59
N GLN A 265 25.47 37.48 -11.91
CA GLN A 265 26.00 38.80 -11.56
C GLN A 265 26.27 39.65 -12.81
N VAL A 266 26.86 39.05 -13.85
CA VAL A 266 27.14 39.73 -15.11
C VAL A 266 25.84 40.12 -15.84
N LEU A 267 24.83 39.25 -15.84
CA LEU A 267 23.53 39.52 -16.46
C LEU A 267 22.72 40.61 -15.74
N VAL A 268 22.92 40.79 -14.43
CA VAL A 268 22.24 41.83 -13.63
C VAL A 268 22.93 43.18 -13.75
N VAL A 269 24.27 43.22 -13.72
CA VAL A 269 25.06 44.46 -13.84
C VAL A 269 24.81 45.15 -15.17
N ASN A 270 24.64 44.38 -16.25
CA ASN A 270 24.42 44.91 -17.60
C ASN A 270 22.97 45.34 -17.90
N LYS A 271 22.06 45.32 -16.91
CA LYS A 271 20.69 45.86 -17.03
C LYS A 271 20.55 47.29 -16.46
N ARG A 272 21.57 47.82 -15.80
CA ARG A 272 21.64 49.21 -15.32
C ARG A 272 22.43 50.06 -16.30
#